data_AF-A0A2T2UIX1-F1
#
_entry.id   AF-A0A2T2UIX1-F1
#
_cell.length_a   1.000
_cell.length_b   1.000
_cell.length_c   1.000
_cell.angle_alpha   90.00
_cell.angle_beta   90.00
_cell.angle_gamma   90.00
#
_symmetry.space_group_name_H-M   'P 1'
#
loop_
_entity.id
_entity.type
_entity.pdbx_description
1 polymer ?
#
loop_
_entity_poly.entity_id
_entity_poly.type
_entity_poly.pdbx_seq_one_letter_code
_entity_poly.pdbx_strand_id
1 'polypeptide(L)'
;MNEGRRALAEHRAPIDALPVEPTDAAEVVYLILEDDLDESAARKVFAALLAGRDDDPETIAREEELLQVAGRDELKPIVEKTLDRHSKNVHRYKSGKKSLIGFFIGEVRSAFDEEGAPDPKLIREMIEDRLD
;
A
#
# COMPACT_ATOMS: atom_id res chain seq x y z
N MET A 1 13.32 2.53 -1.66
CA MET A 1 13.19 1.93 -3.00
C MET A 1 14.56 1.63 -3.59
N ASN A 2 14.81 0.38 -4.02
CA ASN A 2 16.05 -0.11 -4.67
C ASN A 2 15.79 -0.64 -6.10
N GLU A 3 14.58 -0.43 -6.62
CA GLU A 3 14.01 -1.09 -7.81
C GLU A 3 14.76 -0.70 -9.09
N GLY A 4 15.10 0.59 -9.28
CA GLY A 4 15.86 1.04 -10.45
C GLY A 4 17.24 0.40 -10.56
N ARG A 5 17.96 0.27 -9.42
CA ARG A 5 19.25 -0.44 -9.37
C ARG A 5 19.09 -1.93 -9.73
N ARG A 6 17.97 -2.55 -9.33
CA ARG A 6 17.69 -3.95 -9.62
C ARG A 6 17.42 -4.15 -11.13
N ALA A 7 16.61 -3.31 -11.74
CA ALA A 7 16.31 -3.37 -13.18
C ALA A 7 17.58 -3.22 -14.04
N LEU A 8 18.44 -2.26 -13.71
CA LEU A 8 19.73 -2.09 -14.39
C LEU A 8 20.64 -3.33 -14.26
N ALA A 9 20.69 -3.93 -13.08
CA ALA A 9 21.49 -5.12 -12.82
C ALA A 9 20.96 -6.37 -13.58
N GLU A 10 19.64 -6.53 -13.65
CA GLU A 10 18.97 -7.61 -14.39
C GLU A 10 19.28 -7.54 -15.89
N HIS A 11 19.26 -6.33 -16.46
CA HIS A 11 19.47 -6.12 -17.90
C HIS A 11 20.92 -5.78 -18.28
N ARG A 12 21.84 -5.69 -17.31
CA ARG A 12 23.22 -5.16 -17.50
C ARG A 12 23.24 -3.85 -18.28
N ALA A 13 22.23 -3.02 -18.04
CA ALA A 13 22.01 -1.79 -18.78
C ALA A 13 22.70 -0.62 -18.06
N PRO A 14 23.17 0.40 -18.80
CA PRO A 14 23.62 1.66 -18.20
C PRO A 14 22.40 2.48 -17.72
N ILE A 15 22.63 3.47 -16.85
CA ILE A 15 21.55 4.23 -16.19
C ILE A 15 20.65 5.00 -17.16
N ASP A 16 21.20 5.44 -18.29
CA ASP A 16 20.53 6.14 -19.39
C ASP A 16 19.64 5.21 -20.24
N ALA A 17 19.67 3.90 -20.01
CA ALA A 17 18.76 2.94 -20.65
C ALA A 17 17.53 2.61 -19.78
N LEU A 18 17.35 3.28 -18.64
CA LEU A 18 16.11 3.18 -17.86
C LEU A 18 14.97 3.79 -18.67
N PRO A 19 13.85 3.07 -18.90
CA PRO A 19 12.69 3.60 -19.62
C PRO A 19 11.82 4.48 -18.70
N VAL A 20 12.42 5.21 -17.78
CA VAL A 20 11.74 6.01 -16.76
C VAL A 20 12.37 7.38 -16.74
N GLU A 21 11.58 8.42 -16.98
CA GLU A 21 12.07 9.79 -16.93
C GLU A 21 12.28 10.24 -15.47
N PRO A 22 13.22 11.17 -15.21
CA PRO A 22 13.41 11.72 -13.88
C PRO A 22 12.15 12.37 -13.29
N THR A 23 11.26 12.89 -14.14
CA THR A 23 9.97 13.47 -13.75
C THR A 23 9.05 12.41 -13.16
N ASP A 24 8.94 11.25 -13.79
CA ASP A 24 8.05 10.17 -13.34
C ASP A 24 8.55 9.61 -12.01
N ALA A 25 9.87 9.45 -11.87
CA ALA A 25 10.48 9.03 -10.61
C ALA A 25 10.24 10.05 -9.48
N ALA A 26 10.28 11.35 -9.79
CA ALA A 26 9.99 12.40 -8.82
C ALA A 26 8.52 12.42 -8.41
N GLU A 27 7.61 12.18 -9.35
CA GLU A 27 6.18 12.13 -9.10
C GLU A 27 5.77 10.90 -8.26
N VAL A 28 6.36 9.72 -8.49
CA VAL A 28 6.17 8.57 -7.59
C VAL A 28 6.58 8.92 -6.15
N VAL A 29 7.67 9.66 -5.97
CA VAL A 29 8.10 10.13 -4.64
C VAL A 29 7.13 11.15 -4.07
N TYR A 30 6.62 12.06 -4.90
CA TYR A 30 5.63 13.05 -4.49
C TYR A 30 4.34 12.39 -3.97
N LEU A 31 3.81 11.41 -4.69
CA LEU A 31 2.61 10.65 -4.28
C LEU A 31 2.81 9.91 -2.94
N ILE A 32 4.02 9.44 -2.63
CA ILE A 32 4.32 8.88 -1.30
C ILE A 32 4.30 9.97 -0.22
N LEU A 33 4.82 11.17 -0.52
CA LEU A 33 4.90 12.28 0.44
C LEU A 33 3.53 12.86 0.79
N GLU A 34 2.59 12.82 -0.16
CA GLU A 34 1.19 13.20 0.06
C GLU A 34 0.35 12.07 0.70
N ASP A 35 0.98 10.94 1.06
CA ASP A 35 0.32 9.72 1.57
C ASP A 35 -0.74 9.14 0.58
N ASP A 36 -0.67 9.50 -0.71
CA ASP A 36 -1.50 8.93 -1.78
C ASP A 36 -1.06 7.51 -2.16
N LEU A 37 0.21 7.15 -1.93
CA LEU A 37 0.75 5.81 -2.16
C LEU A 37 1.53 5.28 -0.96
N ASP A 38 1.24 4.03 -0.58
CA ASP A 38 2.08 3.29 0.35
C ASP A 38 3.35 2.76 -0.36
N GLU A 39 4.36 2.32 0.41
CA GLU A 39 5.62 1.83 -0.17
C GLU A 39 5.41 0.63 -1.12
N SER A 40 4.37 -0.18 -0.91
CA SER A 40 4.05 -1.33 -1.77
C SER A 40 3.43 -0.87 -3.08
N ALA A 41 2.50 0.07 -3.01
CA ALA A 41 1.83 0.70 -4.14
C ALA A 41 2.82 1.45 -5.03
N ALA A 42 3.67 2.29 -4.45
CA ALA A 42 4.71 3.01 -5.18
C ALA A 42 5.69 2.08 -5.91
N ARG A 43 6.03 0.93 -5.30
CA ARG A 43 6.85 -0.09 -5.96
C ARG A 43 6.17 -0.72 -7.16
N LYS A 44 4.85 -0.92 -7.12
CA LYS A 44 4.07 -1.42 -8.27
C LYS A 44 4.03 -0.39 -9.40
N VAL A 45 3.75 0.87 -9.08
CA VAL A 45 3.75 1.98 -10.06
C VAL A 45 5.12 2.09 -10.74
N PHE A 46 6.20 2.14 -9.94
CA PHE A 46 7.55 2.24 -10.48
C PHE A 46 7.95 1.01 -11.31
N ALA A 47 7.49 -0.19 -10.93
CA ALA A 47 7.70 -1.39 -11.75
C ALA A 47 6.95 -1.35 -13.08
N ALA A 48 5.77 -0.73 -13.14
CA ALA A 48 5.02 -0.56 -14.38
C ALA A 48 5.73 0.41 -15.35
N LEU A 49 6.26 1.53 -14.83
CA LEU A 49 7.10 2.46 -15.61
C LEU A 49 8.34 1.74 -16.16
N LEU A 50 9.04 0.98 -15.32
CA LEU A 50 10.19 0.16 -15.75
C LEU A 50 9.84 -0.88 -16.82
N ALA A 51 8.58 -1.34 -16.87
CA ALA A 51 8.10 -2.27 -17.88
C ALA A 51 7.72 -1.58 -19.21
N GLY A 52 7.84 -0.25 -19.30
CA GLY A 52 7.60 0.54 -20.50
C GLY A 52 6.16 1.04 -20.65
N ARG A 53 5.41 1.17 -19.54
CA ARG A 53 4.11 1.86 -19.54
C ARG A 53 4.32 3.34 -19.82
N ASP A 54 3.54 3.89 -20.75
CA ASP A 54 3.64 5.27 -21.26
C ASP A 54 2.51 6.14 -20.69
N ASP A 55 2.36 6.10 -19.37
CA ASP A 55 1.40 6.87 -18.58
C ASP A 55 2.13 7.53 -17.40
N ASP A 56 1.61 8.64 -16.90
CA ASP A 56 2.14 9.27 -15.68
C ASP A 56 1.87 8.41 -14.43
N PRO A 57 2.72 8.49 -13.39
CA PRO A 57 2.58 7.72 -12.16
C PRO A 57 1.20 7.80 -11.48
N GLU A 58 0.57 8.97 -11.46
CA GLU A 58 -0.77 9.15 -10.87
C GLU A 58 -1.83 8.39 -11.66
N THR A 59 -1.78 8.44 -12.99
CA THR A 59 -2.66 7.67 -13.89
C THR A 59 -2.49 6.17 -13.68
N ILE A 60 -1.24 5.68 -13.62
CA ILE A 60 -0.96 4.27 -13.33
C ILE A 60 -1.54 3.88 -11.97
N ALA A 61 -1.32 4.70 -10.93
CA ALA A 61 -1.83 4.43 -9.60
C ALA A 61 -3.36 4.35 -9.56
N ARG A 62 -4.04 5.24 -10.29
CA ARG A 62 -5.51 5.25 -10.40
C ARG A 62 -6.04 4.02 -11.11
N GLU A 63 -5.49 3.69 -12.27
CA GLU A 63 -5.95 2.54 -13.08
C GLU A 63 -5.69 1.19 -12.41
N GLU A 64 -4.66 1.12 -11.57
CA GLU A 64 -4.33 -0.08 -10.78
C GLU A 64 -4.98 -0.08 -9.38
N GLU A 65 -5.87 0.87 -9.09
CA GLU A 65 -6.57 1.00 -7.80
C GLU A 65 -5.60 1.05 -6.60
N LEU A 66 -4.46 1.72 -6.78
CA LEU A 66 -3.38 1.79 -5.81
C LEU A 66 -3.41 3.04 -4.94
N LEU A 67 -4.21 4.05 -5.33
CA LEU A 67 -4.36 5.29 -4.57
C LEU A 67 -4.96 5.02 -3.21
N GLN A 68 -4.41 5.70 -2.20
CA GLN A 68 -4.90 5.60 -0.84
C GLN A 68 -6.24 6.32 -0.69
N VAL A 69 -7.29 5.54 -0.46
CA VAL A 69 -8.65 6.05 -0.28
C VAL A 69 -9.19 5.60 1.08
N ALA A 70 -10.17 6.32 1.61
CA ALA A 70 -10.83 6.12 2.90
C ALA A 70 -10.12 6.69 4.14
N GLY A 71 -10.89 7.46 4.90
CA GLY A 71 -10.53 7.95 6.23
C GLY A 71 -11.02 7.03 7.34
N ARG A 72 -10.97 7.53 8.58
CA ARG A 72 -11.34 6.75 9.77
C ARG A 72 -12.82 6.37 9.75
N ASP A 73 -13.71 7.23 9.29
CA ASP A 73 -15.15 7.00 9.38
C ASP A 73 -15.60 5.88 8.44
N GLU A 74 -15.01 5.80 7.25
CA GLU A 74 -15.25 4.75 6.25
C GLU A 74 -14.66 3.41 6.72
N LEU A 75 -13.47 3.41 7.33
CA LEU A 75 -12.80 2.19 7.77
C LEU A 75 -13.37 1.60 9.05
N LYS A 76 -13.94 2.42 9.93
CA LYS A 76 -14.47 1.99 11.23
C LYS A 76 -15.41 0.77 11.16
N PRO A 77 -16.48 0.77 10.35
CA PRO A 77 -17.39 -0.39 10.27
C PRO A 77 -16.68 -1.66 9.78
N ILE A 78 -15.69 -1.53 8.90
CA ILE A 78 -14.93 -2.66 8.34
C ILE A 78 -13.99 -3.25 9.40
N VAL A 79 -13.31 -2.39 10.16
CA VAL A 79 -12.47 -2.79 11.29
C VAL A 79 -13.29 -3.53 12.34
N GLU A 80 -14.41 -2.97 12.78
CA GLU A 80 -15.29 -3.58 13.78
C GLU A 80 -15.78 -4.97 13.33
N LYS A 81 -16.30 -5.07 12.10
CA LYS A 81 -16.75 -6.34 11.52
C LYS A 81 -15.63 -7.37 11.39
N THR A 82 -14.42 -6.94 11.04
CA THR A 82 -13.24 -7.82 10.94
C THR A 82 -12.87 -8.40 12.29
N LEU A 83 -12.83 -7.57 13.34
CA LEU A 83 -12.50 -8.00 14.69
C LEU A 83 -13.56 -8.97 15.25
N ASP A 84 -14.84 -8.70 15.01
CA ASP A 84 -15.94 -9.56 15.43
C ASP A 84 -15.89 -10.94 14.76
N ARG A 85 -15.62 -10.98 13.44
CA ARG A 85 -15.46 -12.23 12.67
C ARG A 85 -14.30 -13.09 13.20
N HIS A 86 -13.29 -12.46 13.77
CA HIS A 86 -12.05 -13.09 14.20
C HIS A 86 -11.82 -13.05 15.72
N SER A 87 -12.89 -13.14 16.51
CA SER A 87 -12.87 -13.08 17.99
C SER A 87 -11.80 -13.96 18.66
N LYS A 88 -11.53 -15.17 18.13
CA LYS A 88 -10.44 -16.04 18.62
C LYS A 88 -9.05 -15.41 18.46
N ASN A 89 -8.79 -14.76 17.33
CA ASN A 89 -7.53 -14.05 17.09
C ASN A 89 -7.46 -12.77 17.92
N VAL A 90 -8.58 -12.09 18.15
CA VAL A 90 -8.65 -10.94 19.06
C VAL A 90 -8.20 -11.33 20.46
N HIS A 91 -8.71 -12.44 21.00
CA HIS A 91 -8.29 -12.94 22.30
C HIS A 91 -6.78 -13.23 22.33
N ARG A 92 -6.25 -13.92 21.31
CA ARG A 92 -4.80 -14.22 21.21
C ARG A 92 -3.95 -12.96 21.14
N TYR A 93 -4.39 -11.94 20.41
CA TYR A 93 -3.71 -10.65 20.32
C TYR A 93 -3.65 -9.97 21.70
N LYS A 94 -4.79 -9.92 22.40
CA LYS A 94 -4.88 -9.38 23.77
C LYS A 94 -4.07 -10.18 24.79
N SER A 95 -3.89 -11.49 24.59
CA SER A 95 -3.00 -12.34 25.39
C SER A 95 -1.50 -12.17 25.06
N GLY A 96 -1.12 -11.19 24.25
CA GLY A 96 0.28 -10.83 23.97
C GLY A 96 0.80 -11.30 22.60
N LYS A 97 0.00 -11.98 21.77
CA LYS A 97 0.40 -12.33 20.40
C LYS A 97 0.22 -11.14 19.44
N LYS A 98 0.95 -10.05 19.70
CA LYS A 98 0.87 -8.78 18.95
C LYS A 98 1.20 -8.91 17.46
N SER A 99 1.91 -9.96 17.05
CA SER A 99 2.17 -10.26 15.63
C SER A 99 0.92 -10.52 14.79
N LEU A 100 -0.25 -10.75 15.41
CA LEU A 100 -1.53 -10.85 14.71
C LEU A 100 -2.01 -9.51 14.11
N ILE A 101 -1.37 -8.38 14.43
CA ILE A 101 -1.73 -7.09 13.84
C ILE A 101 -1.68 -7.13 12.30
N GLY A 102 -0.65 -7.75 11.72
CA GLY A 102 -0.51 -7.87 10.26
C GLY A 102 -1.61 -8.72 9.62
N PHE A 103 -2.12 -9.73 10.34
CA PHE A 103 -3.26 -10.51 9.89
C PHE A 103 -4.53 -9.64 9.82
N PHE A 104 -4.81 -8.85 10.86
CA PHE A 104 -5.99 -7.98 10.86
C PHE A 104 -5.90 -6.88 9.80
N ILE A 105 -4.73 -6.27 9.61
CA ILE A 105 -4.53 -5.29 8.52
C ILE A 105 -4.84 -5.92 7.16
N GLY A 106 -4.37 -7.15 6.91
CA GLY A 106 -4.66 -7.87 5.67
C GLY A 106 -6.16 -8.15 5.50
N GLU A 107 -6.84 -8.60 6.55
CA GLU A 107 -8.28 -8.86 6.52
C GLU A 107 -9.12 -7.61 6.28
N VAL A 108 -8.74 -6.47 6.89
CA VAL A 108 -9.42 -5.18 6.65
C VAL A 108 -9.21 -4.73 5.20
N ARG A 109 -7.97 -4.80 4.68
CA ARG A 109 -7.69 -4.48 3.27
C ARG A 109 -8.47 -5.38 2.31
N SER A 110 -8.58 -6.67 2.59
CA SER A 110 -9.37 -7.60 1.76
C SER A 110 -10.88 -7.44 1.86
N ALA A 111 -11.37 -6.76 2.91
CA ALA A 111 -12.79 -6.49 3.11
C ALA A 111 -13.18 -5.06 2.70
N PHE A 112 -12.22 -4.26 2.23
CA PHE A 112 -12.45 -2.96 1.66
C PHE A 112 -12.81 -3.14 0.19
N ASP A 113 -14.04 -2.77 -0.17
CA ASP A 113 -14.64 -3.06 -1.48
C ASP A 113 -14.75 -1.80 -2.37
N GLU A 114 -14.13 -0.68 -1.99
CA GLU A 114 -14.10 0.55 -2.80
C GLU A 114 -12.86 0.60 -3.71
N GLU A 115 -12.96 1.32 -4.83
CA GLU A 115 -11.83 1.53 -5.76
C GLU A 115 -10.68 2.25 -5.04
N GLY A 116 -9.53 1.57 -4.90
CA GLY A 116 -8.36 2.06 -4.19
C GLY A 116 -7.95 1.18 -3.01
N ALA A 117 -6.95 1.64 -2.26
CA ALA A 117 -6.43 0.90 -1.10
C ALA A 117 -6.56 1.73 0.19
N PRO A 118 -7.02 1.17 1.30
CA PRO A 118 -7.04 1.91 2.56
C PRO A 118 -5.65 2.00 3.18
N ASP A 119 -5.36 3.12 3.84
CA ASP A 119 -4.06 3.39 4.47
C ASP A 119 -3.72 2.31 5.52
N PRO A 120 -2.66 1.50 5.32
CA PRO A 120 -2.27 0.48 6.28
C PRO A 120 -1.83 1.05 7.65
N LYS A 121 -1.32 2.28 7.71
CA LYS A 121 -0.98 2.94 8.99
C LYS A 121 -2.27 3.26 9.75
N LEU A 122 -3.25 3.88 9.09
CA LEU A 122 -4.54 4.20 9.68
C LEU A 122 -5.28 2.95 10.18
N ILE A 123 -5.32 1.89 9.38
CA ILE A 123 -5.93 0.61 9.78
C ILE A 123 -5.26 0.05 11.04
N ARG A 124 -3.92 0.08 11.09
CA ARG A 124 -3.15 -0.37 12.26
C ARG A 124 -3.55 0.42 13.50
N GLU A 125 -3.53 1.75 13.42
CA GLU A 125 -3.89 2.64 14.53
C GLU A 125 -5.30 2.31 15.04
N MET A 126 -6.27 2.17 14.13
CA MET A 126 -7.65 1.86 14.49
C MET A 126 -7.81 0.49 15.17
N ILE A 127 -7.03 -0.52 14.75
CA ILE A 127 -7.04 -1.84 15.39
C ILE A 127 -6.38 -1.76 16.78
N GLU A 128 -5.25 -1.08 16.90
CA GLU A 128 -4.54 -0.90 18.17
C GLU A 128 -5.43 -0.13 19.17
N ASP A 129 -6.04 1.00 18.76
CA ASP A 129 -7.01 1.78 19.54
C ASP A 129 -8.19 0.93 20.06
N ARG A 130 -8.59 -0.11 19.31
CA ARG A 130 -9.73 -0.96 19.66
C ARG A 130 -9.36 -2.14 20.55
N LEU A 131 -8.12 -2.62 20.47
CA LEU A 131 -7.67 -3.86 21.09
C LEU A 131 -6.78 -3.68 22.31
N ASP A 132 -6.06 -2.56 22.40
CA ASP A 132 -5.21 -2.19 23.54
C ASP A 132 -6.01 -1.46 24.63
#